data_AF-A0A2W5SEF0-F1
#
_entry.id   AF-A0A2W5SEF0-F1
#
_cell.length_a   1.000
_cell.length_b   1.000
_cell.length_c   1.000
_cell.angle_alpha   90.00
_cell.angle_beta   90.00
_cell.angle_gamma   90.00
#
_symmetry.space_group_name_H-M   'P 1'
#
loop_
_entity.id
_entity.type
_entity.pdbx_description
1 polymer ?
#
loop_
_entity_poly.entity_id
_entity_poly.type
_entity_poly.pdbx_seq_one_letter_code
_entity_poly.pdbx_strand_id
1 'polypeptide(L)'
;MIVLLPRVLPAKLSFLFAVLKGVLTRKGSLVLVPALWMILTGFASAHSFTAALLVVGADREANLAEAVRGFLLAADEKDGHANETSDGHLGGVDVQVLPLPYDATGLVVGLVGTPDEPADVVIVLGSEPAASEAAREFRSASTVLLQAVLPEGWDRDDGTDGFVARYRLAYGTVPGVMAATAYHAARRLDVAIRPLDGVVPQAALEDSWRATETGLPW
;
A
#
# COMPACT_ATOMS: atom_id res chain seq x y z
N MET A 1 -17.46 53.93 -37.82
CA MET A 1 -16.36 52.94 -37.80
C MET A 1 -16.97 51.60 -37.41
N ILE A 2 -16.99 50.64 -38.34
CA ILE A 2 -17.50 49.26 -38.14
C ILE A 2 -16.32 48.40 -37.69
N VAL A 3 -16.50 47.55 -36.68
CA VAL A 3 -15.99 46.16 -36.68
C VAL A 3 -17.03 45.27 -35.98
N LEU A 4 -17.28 44.13 -36.61
CA LEU A 4 -18.23 43.07 -36.26
C LEU A 4 -17.41 41.76 -36.11
N LEU A 5 -17.92 40.81 -35.30
CA LEU A 5 -17.48 39.39 -35.04
C LEU A 5 -16.44 39.12 -33.91
N PRO A 6 -16.39 37.89 -33.33
CA PRO A 6 -17.48 36.92 -33.07
C PRO A 6 -17.44 36.19 -31.70
N ARG A 7 -18.55 35.48 -31.42
CA ARG A 7 -18.70 34.34 -30.50
C ARG A 7 -17.60 33.27 -30.71
N VAL A 8 -16.97 32.82 -29.63
CA VAL A 8 -16.64 31.40 -29.42
C VAL A 8 -16.63 31.10 -27.90
N LEU A 9 -17.62 30.34 -27.42
CA LEU A 9 -17.55 29.65 -26.13
C LEU A 9 -16.86 28.29 -26.37
N PRO A 10 -15.92 27.86 -25.52
CA PRO A 10 -15.21 26.60 -25.71
C PRO A 10 -16.14 25.39 -25.52
N ALA A 11 -16.16 24.53 -26.55
CA ALA A 11 -17.06 23.39 -26.77
C ALA A 11 -16.84 22.15 -25.88
N LYS A 12 -16.36 22.29 -24.63
CA LYS A 12 -16.14 21.14 -23.73
C LYS A 12 -17.06 21.06 -22.51
N LEU A 13 -17.97 22.01 -22.33
CA LEU A 13 -18.96 21.98 -21.22
C LEU A 13 -20.37 21.54 -21.64
N SER A 14 -20.59 21.24 -22.92
CA SER A 14 -21.90 20.89 -23.48
C SER A 14 -22.20 19.39 -23.55
N PHE A 15 -21.25 18.51 -23.17
CA PHE A 15 -21.47 17.06 -23.21
C PHE A 15 -21.99 16.45 -21.89
N LEU A 16 -21.90 17.16 -20.75
CA LEU A 16 -22.40 16.66 -19.46
C LEU A 16 -23.88 16.98 -19.18
N PHE A 17 -24.52 17.88 -19.95
CA PHE A 17 -25.92 18.29 -19.69
C PHE A 17 -26.96 17.68 -20.66
N ALA A 18 -26.54 16.91 -21.66
CA ALA A 18 -27.45 16.34 -22.65
C ALA A 18 -27.94 14.90 -22.34
N VAL A 19 -27.30 14.17 -21.41
CA VAL A 19 -27.72 12.81 -21.04
C VAL A 19 -28.75 12.79 -19.90
N LEU A 20 -28.89 13.90 -19.15
CA LEU A 20 -29.80 13.95 -17.98
C LEU A 20 -31.24 14.41 -18.28
N LYS A 21 -31.60 14.67 -19.55
CA LYS A 21 -32.95 15.11 -19.96
C LYS A 21 -33.73 14.08 -20.79
N GLY A 22 -33.30 12.83 -20.80
CA GLY A 22 -33.92 11.75 -21.57
C GLY A 22 -34.83 10.79 -20.79
N VAL A 23 -35.01 10.94 -19.46
CA VAL A 23 -35.77 9.96 -18.65
C VAL A 23 -36.77 10.66 -17.72
N LEU A 24 -37.56 11.57 -18.28
CA LEU A 24 -38.81 12.02 -17.65
C LEU A 24 -39.86 12.23 -18.74
N THR A 25 -40.38 11.12 -19.26
CA THR A 25 -41.78 10.98 -19.73
C THR A 25 -41.98 9.58 -20.30
N ARG A 26 -42.20 8.59 -19.44
CA ARG A 26 -43.23 7.58 -19.71
C ARG A 26 -43.52 6.78 -18.44
N LYS A 27 -44.82 6.69 -18.17
CA LYS A 27 -45.48 5.92 -17.12
C LYS A 27 -44.84 4.55 -16.87
N GLY A 28 -44.74 4.20 -15.58
CA GLY A 28 -44.82 2.83 -15.12
C GLY A 28 -43.49 2.23 -14.66
N SER A 29 -43.49 1.78 -13.41
CA SER A 29 -42.48 0.92 -12.77
C SER A 29 -41.19 1.61 -12.35
N LEU A 30 -41.23 2.14 -11.14
CA LEU A 30 -40.06 2.50 -10.34
C LEU A 30 -39.36 1.20 -9.93
N VAL A 31 -38.53 0.64 -10.81
CA VAL A 31 -37.55 -0.38 -10.41
C VAL A 31 -36.48 0.37 -9.63
N LEU A 32 -36.65 0.41 -8.31
CA LEU A 32 -35.62 0.82 -7.37
C LEU A 32 -34.36 0.04 -7.69
N VAL A 33 -33.33 0.73 -8.17
CA VAL A 33 -31.98 0.22 -8.41
C VAL A 33 -31.36 -0.07 -7.05
N PRO A 34 -31.19 -1.33 -6.61
CA PRO A 34 -30.35 -1.62 -5.44
C PRO A 34 -28.88 -1.79 -5.87
N ALA A 35 -28.60 -1.81 -7.17
CA ALA A 35 -27.31 -2.20 -7.72
C ALA A 35 -26.24 -1.10 -7.66
N LEU A 36 -26.61 0.16 -7.41
CA LEU A 36 -25.65 1.27 -7.37
C LEU A 36 -25.05 1.49 -5.96
N TRP A 37 -25.59 0.84 -4.91
CA TRP A 37 -25.11 1.03 -3.55
C TRP A 37 -24.02 0.04 -3.11
N MET A 38 -23.84 -1.09 -3.82
CA MET A 38 -22.83 -2.09 -3.47
C MET A 38 -21.43 -1.82 -4.04
N ILE A 39 -21.25 -0.80 -4.89
CA ILE A 39 -19.93 -0.46 -5.48
C ILE A 39 -19.12 0.50 -4.56
N LEU A 40 -19.72 0.99 -3.48
CA LEU A 40 -19.15 2.05 -2.63
C LEU A 40 -18.85 1.58 -1.20
N THR A 41 -18.63 0.28 -0.96
CA THR A 41 -18.26 -0.22 0.37
C THR A 41 -16.76 -0.45 0.55
N GLY A 42 -15.96 -0.28 -0.50
CA GLY A 42 -14.50 -0.27 -0.43
C GLY A 42 -13.94 1.15 -0.38
N PHE A 43 -14.39 1.97 0.55
CA PHE A 43 -13.70 3.22 0.83
C PHE A 43 -12.62 2.93 1.87
N ALA A 44 -11.42 2.60 1.40
CA ALA A 44 -10.24 2.99 2.15
C ALA A 44 -10.40 4.49 2.44
N SER A 45 -10.28 4.90 3.70
CA SER A 45 -10.15 6.31 4.03
C SER A 45 -9.04 6.85 3.13
N ALA A 46 -9.33 7.81 2.26
CA ALA A 46 -8.43 8.22 1.16
C ALA A 46 -7.06 8.78 1.61
N HIS A 47 -6.74 8.71 2.90
CA HIS A 47 -5.52 9.19 3.51
C HIS A 47 -4.80 8.13 4.34
N SER A 48 -5.36 6.93 4.55
CA SER A 48 -4.66 5.87 5.29
C SER A 48 -5.06 4.45 4.86
N PHE A 49 -4.15 3.49 5.04
CA PHE A 49 -4.43 2.07 4.87
C PHE A 49 -3.66 1.20 5.88
N THR A 50 -4.15 -0.01 6.13
CA THR A 50 -3.49 -1.00 7.00
C THR A 50 -2.68 -2.00 6.16
N ALA A 51 -1.37 -2.05 6.41
CA ALA A 51 -0.44 -3.04 5.89
C ALA A 51 -0.12 -4.09 6.97
N ALA A 52 -0.65 -5.30 6.82
CA ALA A 52 -0.23 -6.41 7.65
C ALA A 52 1.10 -7.00 7.19
N LEU A 53 2.04 -7.17 8.12
CA LEU A 53 3.30 -7.89 7.89
C LEU A 53 3.18 -9.29 8.49
N LEU A 54 2.91 -10.28 7.65
CA LEU A 54 2.82 -11.67 8.05
C LEU A 54 4.17 -12.36 7.89
N VAL A 55 4.90 -12.55 8.99
CA VAL A 55 6.17 -13.28 8.99
C VAL A 55 5.93 -14.77 9.27
N VAL A 56 6.42 -15.62 8.36
CA VAL A 56 6.32 -17.08 8.46
C VAL A 56 7.70 -17.73 8.57
N GLY A 57 7.74 -18.93 9.16
CA GLY A 57 8.98 -19.70 9.34
C GLY A 57 9.45 -19.75 10.79
N ALA A 58 10.74 -20.00 10.99
CA ALA A 58 11.38 -20.04 12.31
C ALA A 58 11.62 -18.63 12.87
N ASP A 59 11.93 -18.54 14.17
CA ASP A 59 12.32 -17.30 14.86
C ASP A 59 11.36 -16.12 14.63
N ARG A 60 10.06 -16.41 14.53
CA ARG A 60 9.00 -15.47 14.11
C ARG A 60 9.04 -14.16 14.88
N GLU A 61 9.28 -14.19 16.19
CA GLU A 61 9.28 -12.99 17.01
C GLU A 61 10.44 -12.02 16.67
N ALA A 62 11.66 -12.56 16.55
CA ALA A 62 12.83 -11.78 16.15
C ALA A 62 12.71 -11.29 14.70
N ASN A 63 12.26 -12.18 13.80
CA ASN A 63 12.06 -11.89 12.38
C ASN A 63 10.97 -10.85 12.14
N LEU A 64 9.87 -10.88 12.91
CA LEU A 64 8.80 -9.89 12.83
C LEU A 64 9.27 -8.53 13.32
N ALA A 65 10.02 -8.48 14.42
CA ALA A 65 10.62 -7.23 14.89
C ALA A 65 11.60 -6.62 13.87
N GLU A 66 12.42 -7.45 13.21
CA GLU A 66 13.30 -6.98 12.12
C GLU A 66 12.50 -6.51 10.92
N ALA A 67 11.50 -7.27 10.49
CA ALA A 67 10.64 -6.91 9.37
C ALA A 67 9.94 -5.57 9.60
N VAL A 68 9.35 -5.36 10.79
CA VAL A 68 8.74 -4.09 11.15
C VAL A 68 9.75 -2.94 11.04
N ARG A 69 10.94 -3.07 11.63
CA ARG A 69 11.99 -2.04 11.50
C ARG A 69 12.37 -1.75 10.04
N GLY A 70 12.52 -2.78 9.22
CA GLY A 70 12.79 -2.61 7.80
C GLY A 70 11.69 -1.86 7.05
N PHE A 71 10.43 -2.23 7.32
CA PHE A 71 9.27 -1.60 6.72
C PHE A 71 9.14 -0.13 7.13
N LEU A 72 9.26 0.18 8.43
CA LEU A 72 9.21 1.54 8.96
C LEU A 72 10.28 2.44 8.36
N LEU A 73 11.50 1.93 8.19
CA LEU A 73 12.58 2.70 7.56
C LEU A 73 12.19 3.19 6.16
N ALA A 74 11.56 2.34 5.35
CA ALA A 74 11.09 2.73 4.02
C ALA A 74 9.88 3.67 4.06
N ALA A 75 8.99 3.50 5.04
CA ALA A 75 7.79 4.33 5.21
C ALA A 75 8.13 5.75 5.71
N ASP A 76 9.26 5.94 6.39
CA ASP A 76 9.71 7.24 6.91
C ASP A 76 10.55 8.04 5.89
N GLU A 77 11.13 7.39 4.88
CA GLU A 77 12.16 7.95 4.00
C GLU A 77 11.75 9.19 3.17
N LYS A 78 10.46 9.36 2.86
CA LYS A 78 10.02 10.40 1.92
C LYS A 78 9.18 11.50 2.54
N ASP A 79 8.26 11.16 3.43
CA ASP A 79 7.20 12.07 3.87
C ASP A 79 6.93 11.97 5.38
N GLY A 80 7.91 11.52 6.18
CA GLY A 80 7.79 11.42 7.64
C GLY A 80 7.95 12.75 8.40
N HIS A 81 7.13 12.98 9.40
CA HIS A 81 7.11 14.16 10.26
C HIS A 81 6.93 13.80 11.74
N ALA A 82 7.36 14.72 12.63
CA ALA A 82 7.07 14.58 14.05
C ALA A 82 5.56 14.70 14.34
N ASN A 83 5.03 13.80 15.18
CA ASN A 83 3.64 13.69 15.64
C ASN A 83 2.64 13.03 14.67
N GLU A 84 3.10 12.09 13.85
CA GLU A 84 2.21 11.25 13.05
C GLU A 84 1.39 10.30 13.93
N THR A 85 0.14 10.03 13.50
CA THR A 85 -0.74 9.00 14.08
C THR A 85 -0.72 7.70 13.27
N SER A 86 0.13 7.66 12.26
CA SER A 86 0.42 6.50 11.41
C SER A 86 1.84 6.03 11.67
N ASP A 87 2.15 4.83 11.18
CA ASP A 87 3.48 4.24 11.26
C ASP A 87 4.40 4.72 10.12
N GLY A 88 3.91 5.60 9.25
CA GLY A 88 4.67 6.26 8.19
C GLY A 88 3.80 6.55 6.96
N HIS A 89 4.45 6.76 5.81
CA HIS A 89 3.80 7.11 4.55
C HIS A 89 4.35 6.28 3.38
N LEU A 90 3.46 5.71 2.56
CA LEU A 90 3.83 5.01 1.33
C LEU A 90 2.97 5.50 0.18
N GLY A 91 3.62 5.93 -0.92
CA GLY A 91 2.92 6.43 -2.10
C GLY A 91 2.13 7.72 -1.86
N GLY A 92 2.42 8.47 -0.79
CA GLY A 92 1.68 9.66 -0.37
C GLY A 92 0.45 9.39 0.50
N VAL A 93 0.33 8.17 1.05
CA VAL A 93 -0.79 7.74 1.90
C VAL A 93 -0.23 7.24 3.23
N ASP A 94 -0.92 7.55 4.33
CA ASP A 94 -0.55 7.08 5.67
C ASP A 94 -0.64 5.54 5.72
N VAL A 95 0.33 4.88 6.35
CA VAL A 95 0.31 3.44 6.56
C VAL A 95 0.23 3.10 8.04
N GLN A 96 -0.68 2.18 8.37
CA GLN A 96 -0.78 1.54 9.68
C GLN A 96 -0.21 0.12 9.56
N VAL A 97 0.77 -0.24 10.38
CA VAL A 97 1.41 -1.55 10.34
C VAL A 97 0.71 -2.49 11.32
N LEU A 98 0.20 -3.60 10.79
CA LEU A 98 -0.37 -4.70 11.57
C LEU A 98 0.63 -5.88 11.64
N PRO A 99 1.42 -6.02 12.71
CA PRO A 99 2.40 -7.10 12.81
C PRO A 99 1.71 -8.44 13.05
N LEU A 100 1.95 -9.43 12.17
CA LEU A 100 1.41 -10.77 12.27
C LEU A 100 2.53 -11.82 12.22
N PRO A 101 2.38 -12.94 12.95
CA PRO A 101 1.23 -13.30 13.78
C PRO A 101 1.26 -12.62 15.17
N TYR A 102 0.08 -12.44 15.79
CA TYR A 102 -0.05 -11.71 17.07
C TYR A 102 0.78 -12.29 18.21
N ASP A 103 0.95 -13.62 18.24
CA ASP A 103 1.75 -14.33 19.24
C ASP A 103 3.27 -14.07 19.12
N ALA A 104 3.71 -13.44 18.04
CA ALA A 104 5.12 -13.12 17.76
C ALA A 104 5.44 -11.62 17.89
N THR A 105 4.58 -10.83 18.52
CA THR A 105 4.74 -9.36 18.58
C THR A 105 5.58 -8.85 19.75
N GLY A 106 6.06 -9.72 20.64
CA GLY A 106 6.70 -9.32 21.91
C GLY A 106 7.99 -8.50 21.77
N LEU A 107 8.67 -8.58 20.62
CA LEU A 107 9.86 -7.78 20.30
C LEU A 107 9.59 -6.60 19.34
N VAL A 108 8.34 -6.41 18.90
CA VAL A 108 7.96 -5.31 18.02
C VAL A 108 7.86 -4.02 18.83
N VAL A 109 8.53 -2.97 18.35
CA VAL A 109 8.58 -1.65 18.98
C VAL A 109 8.49 -0.56 17.92
N GLY A 110 8.09 0.65 18.32
CA GLY A 110 8.09 1.83 17.44
C GLY A 110 6.84 2.01 16.60
N LEU A 111 5.83 1.14 16.75
CA LEU A 111 4.51 1.35 16.17
C LEU A 111 3.72 2.36 17.02
N VAL A 112 3.11 3.33 16.36
CA VAL A 112 2.21 4.35 16.94
C VAL A 112 0.81 4.27 16.36
N GLY A 113 0.67 3.56 15.23
CA GLY A 113 -0.57 3.34 14.53
C GLY A 113 -1.60 2.52 15.31
N THR A 114 -2.86 2.68 14.91
CA THR A 114 -4.00 1.87 15.39
C THR A 114 -4.61 1.14 14.19
N PRO A 115 -4.00 0.04 13.71
CA PRO A 115 -4.46 -0.67 12.53
C PRO A 115 -5.86 -1.27 12.73
N ASP A 116 -6.64 -1.27 11.66
CA ASP A 116 -7.96 -1.91 11.61
C ASP A 116 -7.86 -3.36 11.10
N GLU A 117 -8.80 -4.21 11.52
CA GLU A 117 -8.99 -5.56 10.97
C GLU A 117 -10.30 -5.66 10.16
N PRO A 118 -10.30 -6.34 8.99
CA PRO A 118 -9.16 -6.94 8.32
C PRO A 118 -8.25 -5.89 7.67
N ALA A 119 -6.95 -6.19 7.55
CA ALA A 119 -6.00 -5.31 6.87
C ALA A 119 -6.36 -5.15 5.38
N ASP A 120 -6.10 -3.97 4.81
CA ASP A 120 -6.31 -3.72 3.38
C ASP A 120 -5.36 -4.57 2.52
N VAL A 121 -4.10 -4.68 2.98
CA VAL A 121 -3.04 -5.43 2.32
C VAL A 121 -2.33 -6.32 3.34
N VAL A 122 -2.09 -7.58 2.96
CA VAL A 122 -1.26 -8.52 3.72
C VAL A 122 -0.01 -8.82 2.91
N ILE A 123 1.15 -8.40 3.42
CA ILE A 123 2.46 -8.74 2.87
C ILE A 123 2.97 -9.97 3.60
N VAL A 124 3.10 -11.08 2.86
CA VAL A 124 3.64 -12.32 3.41
C VAL A 124 5.14 -12.38 3.17
N LEU A 125 5.88 -12.49 4.27
CA LEU A 125 7.34 -12.49 4.33
C LEU A 125 7.81 -13.87 4.80
N GLY A 126 8.60 -14.53 3.97
CA GLY A 126 9.21 -15.82 4.31
C GLY A 126 9.58 -16.64 3.09
N SER A 127 10.18 -17.80 3.33
CA SER A 127 10.57 -18.73 2.27
C SER A 127 9.40 -19.61 1.82
N GLU A 128 9.44 -20.02 0.55
CA GLU A 128 8.55 -21.06 0.04
C GLU A 128 8.90 -22.45 0.64
N PRO A 129 7.91 -23.34 0.84
CA PRO A 129 6.49 -23.20 0.49
C PRO A 129 5.64 -22.46 1.55
N ALA A 130 6.21 -22.12 2.70
CA ALA A 130 5.44 -21.61 3.85
C ALA A 130 4.73 -20.28 3.55
N ALA A 131 5.37 -19.39 2.79
CA ALA A 131 4.78 -18.12 2.38
C ALA A 131 3.53 -18.31 1.52
N SER A 132 3.59 -19.16 0.49
CA SER A 132 2.42 -19.43 -0.37
C SER A 132 1.27 -20.12 0.36
N GLU A 133 1.56 -20.99 1.33
CA GLU A 133 0.52 -21.63 2.14
C GLU A 133 -0.17 -20.62 3.05
N ALA A 134 0.59 -19.82 3.81
CA ALA A 134 0.02 -18.78 4.67
C ALA A 134 -0.77 -17.73 3.88
N ALA A 135 -0.29 -17.36 2.69
CA ALA A 135 -0.98 -16.42 1.81
C ALA A 135 -2.40 -16.88 1.46
N ARG A 136 -2.69 -18.18 1.38
CA ARG A 136 -4.03 -18.69 1.02
C ARG A 136 -5.08 -18.35 2.08
N GLU A 137 -4.69 -18.23 3.34
CA GLU A 137 -5.61 -17.99 4.46
C GLU A 137 -6.21 -16.57 4.44
N PHE A 138 -5.50 -15.60 3.86
CA PHE A 138 -5.89 -14.19 3.88
C PHE A 138 -6.58 -13.69 2.60
N ARG A 139 -6.55 -14.47 1.50
CA ARG A 139 -7.03 -14.05 0.17
C ARG A 139 -8.50 -13.66 0.09
N SER A 140 -9.34 -14.15 1.00
CA SER A 140 -10.78 -13.84 0.97
C SER A 140 -11.12 -12.51 1.62
N ALA A 141 -10.24 -11.95 2.45
CA ALA A 141 -10.50 -10.76 3.26
C ALA A 141 -9.61 -9.56 2.91
N SER A 142 -8.44 -9.81 2.30
CA SER A 142 -7.43 -8.78 2.06
C SER A 142 -6.73 -8.99 0.71
N THR A 143 -6.09 -7.93 0.21
CA THR A 143 -5.15 -8.05 -0.91
C THR A 143 -3.87 -8.71 -0.42
N VAL A 144 -3.48 -9.86 -0.98
CA VAL A 144 -2.30 -10.61 -0.50
C VAL A 144 -1.12 -10.45 -1.45
N LEU A 145 -0.02 -9.92 -0.95
CA LEU A 145 1.22 -9.69 -1.68
C LEU A 145 2.32 -10.61 -1.13
N LEU A 146 2.88 -11.45 -2.01
CA LEU A 146 4.04 -12.28 -1.66
C LEU A 146 5.32 -11.49 -1.90
N GLN A 147 6.18 -11.43 -0.88
CA GLN A 147 7.54 -10.95 -1.02
C GLN A 147 8.51 -12.11 -0.74
N ALA A 148 9.19 -12.55 -1.79
CA ALA A 148 10.27 -13.52 -1.66
C ALA A 148 11.43 -12.91 -0.86
N VAL A 149 12.13 -13.78 -0.13
CA VAL A 149 13.41 -13.44 0.49
C VAL A 149 14.37 -12.91 -0.58
N LEU A 150 15.03 -11.80 -0.26
CA LEU A 150 15.73 -10.99 -1.26
C LEU A 150 16.93 -11.70 -1.90
N PRO A 151 17.25 -11.35 -3.16
CA PRO A 151 18.40 -11.88 -3.88
C PRO A 151 19.75 -11.35 -3.35
N GLU A 152 20.84 -11.96 -3.80
CA GLU A 152 22.21 -11.65 -3.40
C GLU A 152 22.60 -10.17 -3.58
N GLY A 153 23.25 -9.60 -2.55
CA GLY A 153 23.82 -8.25 -2.59
C GLY A 153 22.90 -7.13 -2.13
N TRP A 154 21.83 -7.44 -1.39
CA TRP A 154 21.08 -6.45 -0.59
C TRP A 154 21.94 -5.83 0.53
N ASP A 155 22.96 -6.57 0.96
CA ASP A 155 23.91 -6.22 2.02
C ASP A 155 25.18 -5.53 1.49
N ARG A 156 25.21 -5.18 0.20
CA ARG A 156 26.33 -4.44 -0.37
C ARG A 156 26.49 -3.11 0.34
N ASP A 157 27.75 -2.77 0.60
CA ASP A 157 28.14 -1.45 1.09
C ASP A 157 28.18 -0.47 -0.09
N ASP A 158 27.03 0.13 -0.38
CA ASP A 158 26.80 1.17 -1.37
C ASP A 158 27.04 2.59 -0.81
N GLY A 159 27.68 2.68 0.37
CA GLY A 159 28.03 3.94 1.03
C GLY A 159 26.96 4.44 1.99
N THR A 160 27.01 5.73 2.33
CA THR A 160 26.15 6.33 3.38
C THR A 160 24.68 6.39 3.01
N ASP A 161 24.38 6.31 1.72
CA ASP A 161 23.03 6.41 1.17
C ASP A 161 22.47 5.01 0.84
N GLY A 162 23.01 3.98 1.49
CA GLY A 162 22.57 2.60 1.39
C GLY A 162 21.53 2.19 2.41
N PHE A 163 20.74 1.14 2.11
CA PHE A 163 19.84 0.52 3.08
C PHE A 163 20.57 0.14 4.38
N VAL A 164 21.75 -0.50 4.29
CA VAL A 164 22.52 -0.93 5.46
C VAL A 164 22.97 0.26 6.31
N ALA A 165 23.42 1.34 5.67
CA ALA A 165 23.87 2.55 6.36
C ALA A 165 22.70 3.27 7.05
N ARG A 166 21.57 3.45 6.36
CA ARG A 166 20.35 4.05 6.92
C ARG A 166 19.78 3.22 8.07
N TYR A 167 19.73 1.90 7.93
CA TYR A 167 19.24 1.01 8.98
C TYR A 167 20.11 1.10 10.24
N ARG A 168 21.44 1.10 10.09
CA ARG A 168 22.37 1.28 11.21
C ARG A 168 22.20 2.64 11.89
N LEU A 169 21.97 3.68 11.10
CA LEU A 169 21.72 5.03 11.64
C LEU A 169 20.41 5.07 12.45
N ALA A 170 19.34 4.44 11.96
CA ALA A 170 18.03 4.44 12.60
C ALA A 170 17.96 3.53 13.85
N TYR A 171 18.57 2.34 13.79
CA TYR A 171 18.34 1.29 14.79
C TYR A 171 19.61 0.82 15.52
N GLY A 172 20.79 1.38 15.20
CA GLY A 172 22.05 1.07 15.87
C GLY A 172 22.56 -0.37 15.68
N THR A 173 21.96 -1.13 14.76
CA THR A 173 22.25 -2.55 14.52
C THR A 173 22.44 -2.82 13.03
N VAL A 174 23.10 -3.94 12.70
CA VAL A 174 23.16 -4.40 11.31
C VAL A 174 21.81 -5.02 10.94
N PRO A 175 21.20 -4.65 9.79
CA PRO A 175 19.96 -5.28 9.37
C PRO A 175 20.16 -6.76 9.09
N GLY A 176 19.20 -7.59 9.47
CA GLY A 176 19.07 -8.96 9.00
C GLY A 176 18.29 -9.05 7.68
N VAL A 177 18.15 -10.29 7.19
CA VAL A 177 17.48 -10.57 5.92
C VAL A 177 16.00 -10.16 5.96
N MET A 178 15.32 -10.29 7.11
CA MET A 178 13.90 -9.91 7.23
C MET A 178 13.69 -8.41 7.24
N ALA A 179 14.60 -7.66 7.87
CA ALA A 179 14.60 -6.20 7.75
C ALA A 179 14.74 -5.76 6.29
N ALA A 180 15.72 -6.31 5.57
CA ALA A 180 15.89 -6.01 4.15
C ALA A 180 14.64 -6.38 3.34
N THR A 181 14.09 -7.57 3.57
CA THR A 181 12.95 -8.11 2.81
C THR A 181 11.71 -7.24 2.97
N ALA A 182 11.42 -6.81 4.20
CA ALA A 182 10.31 -5.93 4.51
C ALA A 182 10.53 -4.50 4.02
N TYR A 183 11.76 -3.99 4.11
CA TYR A 183 12.14 -2.69 3.53
C TYR A 183 11.87 -2.67 2.02
N HIS A 184 12.32 -3.70 1.30
CA HIS A 184 12.07 -3.80 -0.14
C HIS A 184 10.58 -3.96 -0.45
N ALA A 185 9.83 -4.71 0.37
CA ALA A 185 8.38 -4.81 0.24
C ALA A 185 7.70 -3.43 0.37
N ALA A 186 8.07 -2.64 1.37
CA ALA A 186 7.55 -1.28 1.55
C ALA A 186 7.89 -0.38 0.35
N ARG A 187 9.12 -0.44 -0.16
CA ARG A 187 9.54 0.33 -1.36
C ARG A 187 8.75 -0.06 -2.61
N ARG A 188 8.48 -1.35 -2.80
CA ARG A 188 7.59 -1.83 -3.86
C ARG A 188 6.17 -1.32 -3.69
N LEU A 189 5.66 -1.32 -2.46
CA LEU A 189 4.34 -0.83 -2.14
C LEU A 189 4.20 0.68 -2.38
N ASP A 190 5.21 1.48 -1.99
CA ASP A 190 5.30 2.93 -2.28
C ASP A 190 5.14 3.20 -3.79
N VAL A 191 5.91 2.49 -4.61
CA VAL A 191 5.88 2.65 -6.07
C VAL A 191 4.55 2.17 -6.65
N ALA A 192 3.97 1.10 -6.10
CA ALA A 192 2.70 0.55 -6.56
C ALA A 192 1.49 1.43 -6.21
N ILE A 193 1.51 2.10 -5.07
CA ILE A 193 0.42 2.97 -4.58
C ILE A 193 0.45 4.35 -5.24
N ARG A 194 1.64 4.94 -5.45
CA ARG A 194 1.79 6.30 -6.00
C ARG A 194 0.95 6.60 -7.27
N PRO A 195 0.87 5.72 -8.29
CA PRO A 195 0.05 6.00 -9.47
C PRO A 195 -1.46 5.82 -9.23
N LEU A 196 -1.87 5.26 -8.10
CA LEU A 196 -3.26 4.99 -7.74
C LEU A 196 -3.93 6.13 -6.97
N ASP A 197 -3.18 7.20 -6.64
CA ASP A 197 -3.69 8.39 -5.92
C ASP A 197 -4.45 8.01 -4.63
N GLY A 198 -3.94 6.99 -3.92
CA GLY A 198 -4.53 6.44 -2.70
C GLY A 198 -5.82 5.65 -2.86
N VAL A 199 -6.38 5.55 -4.08
CA VAL A 199 -7.57 4.74 -4.37
C VAL A 199 -7.11 3.37 -4.89
N VAL A 200 -7.25 2.34 -4.06
CA VAL A 200 -6.60 1.06 -4.32
C VAL A 200 -7.62 -0.06 -4.61
N PRO A 201 -8.20 -0.16 -5.82
CA PRO A 201 -8.85 -1.39 -6.24
C PRO A 201 -7.82 -2.52 -6.21
N GLN A 202 -8.12 -3.61 -5.49
CA GLN A 202 -7.24 -4.76 -5.28
C GLN A 202 -6.49 -5.19 -6.55
N ALA A 203 -7.20 -5.36 -7.67
CA ALA A 203 -6.58 -5.80 -8.92
C ALA A 203 -5.53 -4.81 -9.47
N ALA A 204 -5.77 -3.50 -9.32
CA ALA A 204 -4.82 -2.48 -9.76
C ALA A 204 -3.56 -2.48 -8.88
N LEU A 205 -3.71 -2.72 -7.57
CA LEU A 205 -2.55 -2.86 -6.68
C LEU A 205 -1.72 -4.10 -7.01
N GLU A 206 -2.37 -5.25 -7.22
CA GLU A 206 -1.68 -6.49 -7.56
C GLU A 206 -0.92 -6.38 -8.89
N ASP A 207 -1.51 -5.73 -9.89
CA ASP A 207 -0.85 -5.43 -11.17
C ASP A 207 0.35 -4.50 -10.99
N SER A 208 0.18 -3.39 -10.27
CA SER A 208 1.25 -2.45 -9.96
C SER A 208 2.38 -3.11 -9.14
N TRP A 209 2.04 -3.94 -8.15
CA TRP A 209 3.01 -4.69 -7.35
C TRP A 209 3.83 -5.66 -8.19
N ARG A 210 3.19 -6.40 -9.10
CA ARG A 210 3.90 -7.26 -10.06
C ARG A 210 4.86 -6.46 -10.94
N ALA A 211 4.46 -5.28 -11.40
CA ALA A 211 5.33 -4.42 -12.20
C ALA A 211 6.59 -3.94 -11.45
N THR A 212 6.59 -3.95 -10.11
CA THR A 212 7.75 -3.58 -9.27
C THR A 212 8.70 -4.75 -8.95
N GLU A 213 8.45 -5.95 -9.48
CA GLU A 213 9.26 -7.14 -9.18
C GLU A 213 10.74 -6.97 -9.58
N THR A 214 11.02 -6.11 -10.56
CA THR A 214 12.38 -5.83 -11.04
C THR A 214 12.64 -4.33 -11.13
N GLY A 215 13.88 -3.91 -10.88
CA GLY A 215 14.34 -2.56 -11.23
C GLY A 215 14.19 -1.49 -10.15
N LEU A 216 13.84 -1.85 -8.92
CA LEU A 216 13.94 -0.91 -7.80
C LEU A 216 15.38 -0.85 -7.25
N PRO A 217 15.93 0.36 -7.03
CA PRO A 217 17.21 0.52 -6.33
C PRO A 217 17.05 0.19 -4.84
N TRP A 218 18.15 -0.26 -4.23
CA TRP A 218 18.30 -0.50 -2.79
C TRP A 218 18.46 0.82 -2.03
#